data_AF-A0A7S1DBZ8-F1
#
_entry.id   AF-A0A7S1DBZ8-F1
#
_cell.length_a   1.000
_cell.length_b   1.000
_cell.length_c   1.000
_cell.angle_alpha   90.00
_cell.angle_beta   90.00
_cell.angle_gamma   90.00
#
_symmetry.space_group_name_H-M   'P 1'
#
loop_
_entity.id
_entity.type
_entity.pdbx_description
1 polymer ?
#
loop_
_entity_poly.entity_id
_entity_poly.type
_entity_poly.pdbx_seq_one_letter_code
_entity_poly.pdbx_strand_id
1 'polypeptide(L)'
;MSIAVSYYKIGNVLYAQGKLEGALQYHHKAKSIIQTLAPDSLQFAQLYHFFGETYMRQGKFEACSLYLNSGRRIGRAQHHDSPILLSLTAYSGWVLHLRGKSKEAKEKINSARDRLHHQ
;
A
#
# COMPACT_ATOMS: atom_id res chain seq x y z
N MET A 1 18.56 -10.38 -2.36
CA MET A 1 17.22 -10.10 -2.93
C MET A 1 16.18 -11.20 -2.63
N SER A 2 16.52 -12.50 -2.72
CA SER A 2 15.56 -13.63 -2.59
C SER A 2 14.78 -13.71 -1.26
N ILE A 3 15.43 -13.43 -0.12
CA ILE A 3 14.79 -13.60 1.20
C ILE A 3 13.68 -12.58 1.48
N ALA A 4 13.83 -11.34 0.99
CA ALA A 4 12.79 -10.32 1.09
C ALA A 4 11.53 -10.71 0.32
N VAL A 5 11.70 -11.25 -0.89
CA VAL A 5 10.60 -11.76 -1.72
C VAL A 5 9.91 -12.94 -1.06
N SER A 6 10.67 -13.80 -0.39
CA SER A 6 10.11 -14.95 0.36
C SER A 6 9.25 -14.46 1.53
N TYR A 7 9.76 -13.54 2.36
CA TYR A 7 8.98 -12.95 3.45
C TYR A 7 7.73 -12.20 2.95
N TYR A 8 7.87 -11.47 1.85
CA TYR A 8 6.75 -10.83 1.18
C TYR A 8 5.66 -11.84 0.79
N LYS A 9 6.03 -12.94 0.12
CA LYS A 9 5.08 -13.99 -0.30
C LYS A 9 4.40 -14.68 0.90
N ILE A 10 5.15 -14.95 1.97
CA ILE A 10 4.59 -15.52 3.20
C ILE A 10 3.55 -14.57 3.80
N GLY A 11 3.86 -13.26 3.87
CA GLY A 11 2.92 -12.25 4.33
C GLY A 11 1.62 -12.25 3.53
N ASN A 12 1.70 -12.38 2.20
CA ASN A 12 0.51 -12.44 1.35
C ASN A 12 -0.34 -13.69 1.58
N VAL A 13 0.29 -14.86 1.77
CA VAL A 13 -0.44 -16.10 2.10
C VAL A 13 -1.16 -15.96 3.44
N LEU A 14 -0.49 -15.42 4.46
CA LEU A 14 -1.09 -15.18 5.78
C LEU A 14 -2.24 -14.18 5.69
N TYR A 15 -2.08 -13.11 4.90
CA TYR A 15 -3.12 -12.14 4.63
C TYR A 15 -4.36 -12.80 3.99
N ALA A 16 -4.16 -13.63 2.96
CA ALA A 16 -5.24 -14.36 2.30
C ALA A 16 -5.97 -15.32 3.27
N GLN A 17 -5.25 -15.89 4.23
CA GLN A 17 -5.82 -16.72 5.31
C GLN A 17 -6.50 -15.91 6.42
N GLY A 18 -6.47 -14.57 6.37
CA GLY A 18 -7.01 -13.70 7.44
C GLY A 18 -6.13 -13.62 8.68
N LYS A 19 -4.91 -14.17 8.66
CA LYS A 19 -3.93 -14.09 9.75
C LYS A 19 -3.18 -12.76 9.66
N LEU A 20 -3.87 -11.67 9.95
CA LEU A 20 -3.43 -10.29 9.68
C LEU A 20 -2.18 -9.91 10.48
N GLU A 21 -2.08 -10.30 11.75
CA GLU A 21 -0.91 -10.04 12.60
C GLU A 21 0.33 -10.75 12.08
N GLY A 22 0.17 -12.01 11.65
CA GLY A 22 1.23 -12.78 11.00
C GLY A 22 1.66 -12.12 9.69
N ALA A 23 0.71 -11.68 8.86
CA ALA A 23 1.00 -10.96 7.62
C ALA A 23 1.87 -9.73 7.87
N LEU A 24 1.50 -8.88 8.84
CA LEU A 24 2.26 -7.70 9.23
C LEU A 24 3.69 -8.04 9.66
N GLN A 25 3.88 -9.09 10.48
CA GLN A 25 5.21 -9.50 10.92
C GLN A 25 6.13 -9.85 9.76
N TYR A 26 5.64 -10.63 8.80
CA TYR A 26 6.44 -11.03 7.64
C TYR A 26 6.66 -9.89 6.64
N HIS A 27 5.66 -9.03 6.42
CA HIS A 27 5.83 -7.81 5.63
C HIS A 27 6.86 -6.86 6.29
N HIS A 28 6.91 -6.75 7.63
CA HIS A 28 7.94 -5.97 8.33
C HIS A 28 9.34 -6.54 8.13
N LYS A 29 9.50 -7.88 8.18
CA LYS A 29 10.80 -8.52 7.87
C LYS A 29 11.24 -8.22 6.43
N ALA A 30 10.34 -8.30 5.46
CA ALA A 30 10.63 -7.92 4.08
C ALA A 30 11.02 -6.44 3.96
N LYS A 31 10.30 -5.55 4.67
CA LYS A 31 10.57 -4.11 4.70
C LYS A 31 11.97 -3.79 5.19
N SER A 32 12.41 -4.37 6.31
CA SER A 32 13.74 -4.10 6.85
C SER A 32 14.86 -4.44 5.87
N ILE A 33 14.69 -5.51 5.09
CA ILE A 33 15.68 -5.91 4.08
C ILE A 33 15.63 -4.99 2.86
N ILE A 34 14.44 -4.70 2.33
CA ILE A 34 14.29 -3.87 1.14
C ILE A 34 14.68 -2.42 1.43
N GLN A 35 14.43 -1.91 2.63
CA GLN A 35 14.83 -0.55 3.03
C GLN A 35 16.36 -0.37 2.98
N THR A 36 17.15 -1.38 3.31
CA THR A 36 18.61 -1.31 3.24
C THR A 36 19.13 -1.49 1.82
N LEU A 37 18.50 -2.38 1.04
CA LEU A 37 19.03 -2.78 -0.27
C LEU A 37 18.50 -1.94 -1.44
N ALA A 38 17.26 -1.49 -1.37
CA ALA A 38 16.57 -0.80 -2.45
C ALA A 38 15.43 0.09 -1.91
N PRO A 39 15.76 1.14 -1.11
CA PRO A 39 14.78 2.01 -0.45
C PRO A 39 13.88 2.78 -1.42
N ASP A 40 14.26 2.91 -2.69
CA ASP A 40 13.47 3.60 -3.71
C ASP A 40 12.84 2.63 -4.72
N SER A 41 12.90 1.31 -4.45
CA SER A 41 12.34 0.31 -5.36
C SER A 41 10.81 0.30 -5.35
N LEU A 42 10.25 -0.10 -6.49
CA LEU A 42 8.82 -0.35 -6.62
C LEU A 42 8.33 -1.43 -5.64
N GLN A 43 9.16 -2.44 -5.35
CA GLN A 43 8.85 -3.46 -4.34
C GLN A 43 8.75 -2.87 -2.93
N PHE A 44 9.56 -1.85 -2.62
CA PHE A 44 9.43 -1.14 -1.36
C PHE A 44 8.09 -0.42 -1.26
N ALA A 45 7.67 0.29 -2.32
CA ALA A 45 6.37 0.94 -2.37
C ALA A 45 5.20 -0.06 -2.26
N GLN A 46 5.33 -1.25 -2.85
CA GLN A 46 4.32 -2.32 -2.74
C GLN A 46 4.12 -2.79 -1.29
N LEU A 47 5.16 -2.87 -0.47
CA LEU A 47 4.98 -3.27 0.95
C LEU A 47 4.03 -2.33 1.70
N TYR A 48 4.07 -1.04 1.42
CA TYR A 48 3.18 -0.05 2.01
C TYR A 48 1.71 -0.23 1.59
N HIS A 49 1.46 -0.76 0.39
CA HIS A 49 0.12 -1.16 -0.03
C HIS A 49 -0.41 -2.26 0.88
N PHE A 50 0.35 -3.34 1.06
CA PHE A 50 -0.09 -4.49 1.86
C PHE A 50 -0.26 -4.14 3.34
N PHE A 51 0.59 -3.26 3.88
CA PHE A 51 0.36 -2.70 5.21
C PHE A 51 -0.98 -1.95 5.28
N GLY A 52 -1.26 -1.08 4.31
CA GLY A 52 -2.53 -0.37 4.22
C GLY A 52 -3.73 -1.32 4.17
N GLU A 53 -3.68 -2.31 3.30
CA GLU A 53 -4.75 -3.30 3.12
C GLU A 53 -4.99 -4.12 4.40
N THR A 54 -3.91 -4.55 5.05
CA THR A 54 -3.97 -5.32 6.30
C THR A 54 -4.57 -4.49 7.43
N TYR A 55 -4.16 -3.24 7.59
CA TYR A 55 -4.73 -2.35 8.61
C TYR A 55 -6.18 -1.98 8.33
N MET A 56 -6.55 -1.85 7.06
CA MET A 56 -7.94 -1.62 6.67
C MET A 56 -8.84 -2.82 7.03
N ARG A 57 -8.37 -4.05 6.79
CA ARG A 57 -9.10 -5.26 7.25
C ARG A 57 -9.18 -5.39 8.77
N GLN A 58 -8.24 -4.81 9.51
CA GLN A 58 -8.32 -4.70 10.97
C GLN A 58 -9.21 -3.54 11.45
N GLY A 59 -9.79 -2.72 10.56
CA GLY A 59 -10.54 -1.51 10.91
C GLY A 59 -9.68 -0.36 11.46
N LYS A 60 -8.35 -0.44 11.37
CA LYS A 60 -7.39 0.56 11.87
C LYS A 60 -7.12 1.62 10.78
N PHE A 61 -8.10 2.48 10.55
CA PHE A 61 -8.08 3.43 9.43
C PHE A 61 -6.99 4.51 9.53
N GLU A 62 -6.59 4.92 10.74
CA GLU A 62 -5.47 5.83 11.01
C GLU A 62 -4.16 5.22 10.49
N ALA A 63 -3.86 3.99 10.92
CA ALA A 63 -2.66 3.27 10.53
C ALA A 63 -2.65 3.03 9.01
N CYS A 64 -3.77 2.59 8.45
CA CYS A 64 -3.92 2.43 7.00
C CYS A 64 -3.55 3.72 6.23
N SER A 65 -4.11 4.86 6.63
CA SER A 65 -3.85 6.15 5.98
C SER A 65 -2.37 6.54 6.02
N LEU A 66 -1.69 6.28 7.15
CA LEU A 66 -0.27 6.58 7.33
C LEU A 66 0.62 5.74 6.40
N TYR A 67 0.34 4.44 6.30
CA TYR A 67 1.10 3.55 5.42
C TYR A 67 0.84 3.83 3.94
N LEU A 68 -0.40 4.07 3.53
CA LEU A 68 -0.71 4.42 2.14
C LEU A 68 -0.04 5.73 1.70
N ASN A 69 -0.02 6.75 2.56
CA ASN A 69 0.67 8.02 2.29
C ASN A 69 2.19 7.83 2.15
N SER A 70 2.78 6.99 3.00
CA SER A 70 4.21 6.66 2.95
C SER A 70 4.58 5.96 1.64
N GLY A 71 3.81 4.94 1.23
CA GLY A 71 4.01 4.25 -0.04
C GLY A 71 3.86 5.16 -1.25
N ARG A 72 2.88 6.07 -1.21
CA ARG A 72 2.66 7.05 -2.29
C ARG A 72 3.82 8.03 -2.43
N ARG A 73 4.42 8.46 -1.32
CA ARG A 73 5.59 9.35 -1.34
C ARG A 73 6.79 8.67 -2.02
N ILE A 74 7.03 7.40 -1.70
CA ILE A 74 8.10 6.59 -2.30
C ILE A 74 7.83 6.37 -3.79
N GLY A 75 6.61 5.96 -4.16
CA GLY A 75 6.26 5.71 -5.56
C GLY A 75 6.29 6.96 -6.46
N ARG A 76 5.94 8.14 -5.92
CA ARG A 76 5.97 9.41 -6.67
C ARG A 76 7.39 9.87 -6.99
N ALA A 77 8.38 9.50 -6.19
CA ALA A 77 9.76 9.94 -6.40
C ALA A 77 10.41 9.32 -7.66
N GLN A 78 9.83 8.26 -8.22
CA GLN A 78 10.44 7.48 -9.31
C GLN A 78 9.55 7.36 -10.56
N HIS A 79 8.22 7.24 -10.42
CA HIS A 79 7.31 7.00 -11.55
C HIS A 79 5.97 7.71 -11.38
N HIS A 80 5.76 8.79 -12.15
CA HIS A 80 4.51 9.58 -12.12
C HIS A 80 3.25 8.75 -12.46
N ASP A 81 3.38 7.70 -13.29
CA ASP A 81 2.30 6.79 -13.72
C ASP A 81 2.64 5.31 -13.46
N SER A 82 2.77 4.92 -12.20
CA SER A 82 2.86 3.51 -11.82
C SER A 82 1.48 2.94 -11.43
N PRO A 83 1.08 1.73 -11.89
CA PRO A 83 -0.13 1.04 -11.45
C PRO A 83 -0.26 0.88 -9.93
N ILE A 84 0.88 0.88 -9.22
CA ILE A 84 0.92 0.83 -7.76
C ILE A 84 0.51 2.16 -7.14
N LEU A 85 0.84 3.29 -7.77
CA LEU A 85 0.41 4.60 -7.31
C LEU A 85 -1.11 4.77 -7.44
N LEU A 86 -1.67 4.26 -8.53
CA LEU A 86 -3.11 4.19 -8.78
C LEU A 86 -3.80 3.34 -7.72
N SER A 87 -3.27 2.14 -7.45
CA SER A 87 -3.78 1.25 -6.41
C SER A 87 -3.75 1.93 -5.04
N LEU A 88 -2.61 2.48 -4.61
CA LEU A 88 -2.48 3.21 -3.34
C LEU A 88 -3.46 4.40 -3.22
N THR A 89 -3.73 5.09 -4.33
CA THR A 89 -4.66 6.22 -4.37
C THR A 89 -6.12 5.76 -4.29
N ALA A 90 -6.47 4.67 -4.99
CA ALA A 90 -7.79 4.04 -4.91
C ALA A 90 -8.10 3.55 -3.49
N TYR A 91 -7.15 2.83 -2.86
CA TYR A 91 -7.30 2.39 -1.46
C TYR A 91 -7.40 3.57 -0.49
N SER A 92 -6.64 4.65 -0.71
CA SER A 92 -6.77 5.87 0.10
C SER A 92 -8.16 6.49 -0.01
N GLY A 93 -8.75 6.49 -1.22
CA GLY A 93 -10.12 6.93 -1.45
C GLY A 93 -11.13 6.04 -0.73
N TRP A 94 -10.95 4.72 -0.78
CA TRP A 94 -11.83 3.78 -0.11
C TRP A 94 -11.80 3.91 1.42
N VAL A 95 -10.61 4.13 2.01
CA VAL A 95 -10.45 4.40 3.44
C VAL A 95 -11.15 5.70 3.88
N LEU A 96 -11.09 6.75 3.06
CA LEU A 96 -11.82 8.00 3.32
C LEU A 96 -13.34 7.81 3.26
N HIS A 97 -13.82 6.96 2.34
CA HIS A 97 -15.23 6.61 2.22
C HIS A 97 -15.73 5.87 3.48
N LEU A 98 -14.98 4.85 3.92
CA LEU A 98 -15.30 4.08 5.14
C LEU A 98 -15.25 4.92 6.42
N ARG A 99 -14.46 6.00 6.45
CA ARG A 99 -14.40 6.97 7.56
C ARG A 99 -15.50 8.04 7.54
N GLY A 100 -16.47 7.94 6.64
CA GLY A 100 -17.54 8.94 6.50
C GLY A 100 -17.13 10.25 5.81
N LYS A 101 -15.87 10.39 5.38
CA LYS A 101 -15.36 11.55 4.61
C LYS A 101 -15.58 11.36 3.11
N SER A 102 -16.83 11.14 2.74
CA SER A 102 -17.24 10.66 1.41
C SER A 102 -16.94 11.65 0.27
N LYS A 103 -16.84 12.96 0.55
CA LYS A 103 -16.44 13.98 -0.45
C LYS A 103 -14.96 13.86 -0.84
N GLU A 104 -14.05 13.82 0.13
CA GLU A 104 -12.60 13.65 -0.12
C GLU A 104 -12.29 12.30 -0.79
N ALA A 105 -13.07 11.26 -0.48
CA ALA A 105 -12.96 9.93 -1.10
C ALA A 105 -13.23 9.97 -2.62
N LYS A 106 -14.33 10.62 -3.03
CA LYS A 106 -14.73 10.74 -4.43
C LYS A 106 -13.69 11.52 -5.25
N GLU A 107 -13.19 12.64 -4.74
CA GLU A 107 -12.15 13.43 -5.41
C GLU A 107 -10.85 12.63 -5.61
N LYS A 108 -10.48 11.83 -4.60
CA LYS A 108 -9.26 11.02 -4.65
C LYS A 108 -9.36 9.84 -5.62
N ILE A 109 -10.55 9.21 -5.72
CA ILE A 109 -10.83 8.15 -6.70
C ILE A 109 -10.90 8.72 -8.12
N ASN A 110 -11.58 9.85 -8.31
CA ASN A 110 -11.71 10.48 -9.63
C ASN A 110 -10.36 10.97 -10.15
N SER A 111 -9.55 11.62 -9.32
CA SER A 111 -8.19 12.03 -9.72
C SER A 111 -7.24 10.86 -10.02
N ALA A 112 -7.50 9.66 -9.49
CA ALA A 112 -6.79 8.45 -9.90
C ALA A 112 -7.29 7.94 -11.27
N ARG A 113 -8.60 8.00 -11.51
CA ARG A 113 -9.21 7.61 -12.79
C ARG A 113 -8.82 8.55 -13.94
N ASP A 114 -8.79 9.85 -13.70
CA ASP A 114 -8.44 10.84 -14.73
C ASP A 114 -6.99 10.65 -15.24
N ARG A 115 -6.08 10.18 -14.38
CA ARG A 115 -4.71 9.84 -14.77
C ARG A 115 -4.62 8.60 -15.67
N LEU A 116 -5.58 7.69 -15.57
CA LEU A 116 -5.67 6.50 -16.43
C LEU A 116 -6.20 6.83 -17.84
N HIS A 117 -6.93 7.93 -18.00
CA HIS A 117 -7.54 8.33 -19.28
C HIS A 117 -6.69 9.35 -20.07
N HIS A 118 -5.59 9.84 -19.50
CA HIS A 118 -4.69 10.80 -20.13
C HIS A 118 -3.35 10.20 -20.60
N GLN A 119 -3.24 8.88 -20.70
CA GLN A 119 -2.21 8.17 -21.47
C GLN A 119 -2.78 7.73 -22.82
#